data_AF-A0A8A0RQC1-F1
#
_entry.id   AF-A0A8A0RQC1-F1
#
_cell.length_a   1.000
_cell.length_b   1.000
_cell.length_c   1.000
_cell.angle_alpha   90.00
_cell.angle_beta   90.00
_cell.angle_gamma   90.00
#
_symmetry.space_group_name_H-M   'P 1'
#
loop_
_entity.id
_entity.type
_entity.pdbx_description
1 polymer ?
#
loop_
_entity_poly.entity_id
_entity_poly.type
_entity_poly.pdbx_seq_one_letter_code
_entity_poly.pdbx_strand_id
1 'polypeptide(L)' 'MYNIKTTNIPYCQSCGKDFRKGEIVYYAKWDNDIVCQKCSVVHREKEKRIFQN' A
#
# COMPACT_ATOMS: atom_id res chain seq x y z
N MET A 1 7.41 -19.43 -3.22
CA MET A 1 7.91 -18.19 -2.58
C MET A 1 6.93 -17.06 -2.90
N TYR A 2 6.32 -16.43 -1.91
CA TYR A 2 5.47 -15.26 -2.14
C TYR A 2 6.37 -14.04 -2.35
N ASN A 3 6.56 -13.62 -3.61
CA ASN A 3 7.25 -12.38 -3.92
C ASN A 3 6.31 -11.21 -3.59
N ILE A 4 6.53 -10.57 -2.44
CA ILE A 4 5.82 -9.34 -2.09
C ILE A 4 6.39 -8.23 -2.98
N LYS A 5 5.51 -7.58 -3.77
CA LYS A 5 5.90 -6.46 -4.63
C LYS A 5 6.29 -5.24 -3.79
N THR A 6 7.02 -4.32 -4.38
CA THR A 6 7.46 -3.09 -3.71
C THR A 6 6.75 -1.88 -4.31
N THR A 7 6.81 -0.75 -3.60
CA THR A 7 6.32 0.54 -4.08
C THR A 7 7.24 1.66 -3.62
N ASN A 8 7.32 2.71 -4.44
CA ASN A 8 8.06 3.94 -4.13
C ASN A 8 7.12 5.11 -3.80
N ILE A 9 5.80 4.87 -3.79
CA ILE A 9 4.82 5.88 -3.37
C ILE A 9 4.97 6.08 -1.85
N PRO A 10 5.30 7.30 -1.38
CA PRO A 10 5.74 7.50 -0.01
C PRO A 10 4.61 7.77 0.98
N TYR A 11 3.36 7.85 0.55
CA TYR A 11 2.22 8.15 1.42
C TYR A 11 0.93 7.42 0.99
N CYS A 12 -0.02 7.34 1.91
CA CYS A 12 -1.35 6.78 1.68
C CYS A 12 -2.18 7.75 0.83
N GLN A 13 -2.54 7.33 -0.38
CA GLN A 13 -3.30 8.17 -1.32
C GLN A 13 -4.75 8.43 -0.86
N SER A 14 -5.24 7.70 0.15
CA SER A 14 -6.58 7.90 0.72
C SER A 14 -6.62 8.86 1.91
N CYS A 15 -5.57 8.91 2.75
CA CYS A 15 -5.60 9.71 4.00
C CYS A 15 -4.38 10.62 4.21
N GLY A 16 -3.42 10.62 3.27
CA GLY A 16 -2.22 11.46 3.34
C GLY A 16 -1.16 11.00 4.34
N LYS A 17 -1.33 9.86 5.02
CA LYS A 17 -0.33 9.34 5.97
C LYS A 17 0.97 8.95 5.26
N ASP A 18 2.10 9.51 5.67
CA ASP A 18 3.42 9.08 5.20
C ASP A 18 3.76 7.64 5.62
N PHE A 19 4.47 6.93 4.74
CA PHE A 19 4.99 5.59 4.97
C PHE A 19 6.44 5.61 5.43
N ARG A 20 6.81 4.60 6.21
CA ARG A 20 8.20 4.35 6.61
C ARG A 20 8.80 3.26 5.74
N LYS A 21 10.06 3.40 5.36
CA LYS A 21 10.78 2.36 4.61
C LYS A 21 10.65 0.99 5.29
N GLY A 22 10.27 -0.02 4.53
CA GLY A 22 9.96 -1.36 5.03
C GLY A 22 8.51 -1.55 5.50
N GLU A 23 7.70 -0.50 5.55
CA GLU A 23 6.28 -0.59 5.96
C GLU A 23 5.46 -1.40 4.94
N ILE A 24 4.61 -2.28 5.47
CA ILE A 24 3.65 -3.02 4.66
C ILE A 24 2.49 -2.09 4.32
N VAL A 25 2.29 -1.92 3.03
CA VAL A 25 1.21 -1.11 2.44
C VAL A 25 0.38 -1.97 1.51
N TYR A 26 -0.71 -1.42 1.00
CA TYR A 26 -1.65 -2.18 0.18
C TYR A 26 -1.92 -1.44 -1.13
N TYR A 27 -1.85 -2.17 -2.23
CA TYR A 27 -2.28 -1.71 -3.53
C TYR A 27 -3.76 -2.07 -3.74
N ALA A 28 -4.64 -1.08 -3.77
CA ALA A 28 -6.06 -1.22 -4.10
C ALA A 28 -6.21 -1.35 -5.61
N LYS A 29 -6.64 -2.53 -6.10
CA LYS A 29 -6.58 -2.84 -7.55
C LYS A 29 -7.51 -1.98 -8.40
N TRP A 30 -8.72 -1.73 -7.89
CA TRP A 30 -9.76 -0.99 -8.60
C TRP A 30 -9.45 0.50 -8.71
N ASP A 31 -8.90 1.07 -7.64
CA ASP A 31 -8.58 2.50 -7.54
C ASP A 31 -7.17 2.82 -8.07
N ASN A 32 -6.33 1.79 -8.27
CA ASN A 32 -4.92 1.90 -8.64
C ASN A 32 -4.09 2.72 -7.63
N ASP A 33 -4.46 2.64 -6.35
CA ASP A 33 -3.87 3.43 -5.27
C ASP A 33 -3.07 2.59 -4.28
N ILE A 34 -2.04 3.20 -3.68
CA ILE A 34 -1.35 2.70 -2.50
C ILE A 34 -1.94 3.31 -1.24
N VAL A 35 -2.41 2.43 -0.35
CA VAL A 35 -3.09 2.80 0.88
C VAL A 35 -2.46 2.15 2.10
N CYS A 36 -2.55 2.82 3.25
CA CYS A 36 -2.14 2.26 4.53
C CYS A 36 -3.05 1.09 4.95
N GLN A 37 -2.61 0.29 5.93
CA GLN A 37 -3.39 -0.83 6.44
C GLN A 37 -4.82 -0.44 6.84
N LYS A 38 -5.01 0.72 7.49
CA LYS A 38 -6.33 1.21 7.93
C LYS A 38 -7.25 1.49 6.75
N CYS A 39 -6.79 2.26 5.76
CA CYS A 39 -7.56 2.55 4.56
C CYS A 39 -7.78 1.29 3.70
N SER A 40 -6.87 0.31 3.77
CA SER A 40 -7.00 -0.93 3.01
C SER A 40 -8.28 -1.72 3.31
N VAL A 41 -8.88 -1.57 4.50
CA VAL A 41 -9.98 -2.44 4.97
C VAL A 41 -11.22 -2.39 4.10
N VAL A 42 -11.48 -1.25 3.45
CA VAL A 42 -12.64 -1.06 2.57
C VAL A 42 -12.45 -1.67 1.18
N HIS A 43 -11.20 -1.93 0.77
CA HIS A 43 -10.90 -2.52 -0.53
C HIS A 43 -10.93 -4.05 -0.45
N ARG A 44 -11.84 -4.66 -1.21
CA ARG A 44 -11.97 -6.12 -1.33
C ARG A 44 -10.80 -6.73 -2.08
N GLU A 45 -10.39 -6.10 -3.18
CA GLU A 45 -9.25 -6.54 -3.99
C GLU A 45 -8.03 -5.67 -3.73
N LYS A 46 -7.08 -6.24 -2.99
CA LYS A 46 -5.84 -5.57 -2.62
C LYS A 46 -4.65 -6.52 -2.61
N GLU A 47 -3.48 -6.02 -2.96
CA GLU A 47 -2.21 -6.74 -2.88
C GLU A 47 -1.30 -6.09 -1.83
N LYS A 48 -0.64 -6.90 -0.99
CA LYS A 48 0.40 -6.40 -0.10
C LYS A 48 1.59 -5.91 -0.91
N ARG A 49 2.14 -4.76 -0.51
CA ARG A 49 3.42 -4.25 -0.98
C ARG A 49 4.29 -3.79 0.19
N ILE A 50 5.58 -3.61 -0.07
CA ILE A 50 6.52 -2.99 0.87
C ILE A 50 6.97 -1.65 0.29
N PHE A 51 6.87 -0.58 1.07
CA PHE A 51 7.46 0.70 0.71
C PHE A 51 9.00 0.64 0.84
N GLN A 52 9.74 1.05 -0.18
CA GLN A 52 11.20 0.84 -0.24
C GLN A 52 12.06 2.08 -0.41
N ASN A 53 11.48 3.26 -0.65
CA ASN A 53 12.26 4.48 -0.84
C ASN A 53 12.90 4.91 0.50
#